data_AF-A0A969GJC6-F1
#
_entry.id   AF-A0A969GJC6-F1
#
_cell.length_a   1.000
_cell.length_b   1.000
_cell.length_c   1.000
_cell.angle_alpha   90.00
_cell.angle_beta   90.00
_cell.angle_gamma   90.00
#
_symmetry.space_group_name_H-M   'P 1'
#
loop_
_entity.id
_entity.type
_entity.pdbx_description
1 polymer ?
#
loop_
_entity_poly.entity_id
_entity_poly.type
_entity_poly.pdbx_seq_one_letter_code
_entity_poly.pdbx_strand_id
1 'polypeptide(L)'
;MPYLAYNSLRTLHLANYRSHRKITIIDGKVGFLGGMNLDKEQMPGVAWPRWRDTQVRIHGEGALALQIAFLAAWYNTTNTTLPDLLDYFPSHEGVVDQFTPVQITTSGPDSRWHGIRQLYFYLIVSARKHVYIQSPFFIPDETILEAMKSAALAGVDVRMICTPRGHKYQIPYRAANTYFQELAEAGVRIFLYNGGYYHAKTINMDSQVCTIGSCNMDVRSYNVNYEINCVIYDKEKSEELAADFLADLNDCTEFNLEAYNNSSAWDRFGDSVFRLASPLL
;
A
#
# COMPACT_ATOMS: atom_id res chain seq x y z
N MET A 1 -12.35 -13.67 0.27
CA MET A 1 -12.79 -14.65 1.28
C MET A 1 -12.33 -14.19 2.66
N PRO A 2 -13.04 -14.55 3.73
CA PRO A 2 -12.59 -14.29 5.08
C PRO A 2 -11.32 -15.04 5.47
N TYR A 3 -10.48 -14.42 6.30
CA TYR A 3 -9.18 -14.97 6.72
C TYR A 3 -9.29 -16.08 7.78
N LEU A 4 -10.38 -16.08 8.56
CA LEU A 4 -10.66 -17.05 9.62
C LEU A 4 -12.01 -17.73 9.36
N ALA A 5 -12.13 -19.01 9.70
CA ALA A 5 -13.39 -19.75 9.59
C ALA A 5 -14.41 -19.24 10.62
N TYR A 6 -15.62 -18.86 10.17
CA TYR A 6 -16.68 -18.40 11.06
C TYR A 6 -17.68 -19.51 11.36
N ASN A 7 -17.52 -20.14 12.54
CA ASN A 7 -18.42 -21.20 12.97
C ASN A 7 -19.43 -20.74 14.04
N SER A 8 -19.47 -19.44 14.41
CA SER A 8 -20.44 -18.95 15.41
C SER A 8 -20.71 -17.44 15.38
N LEU A 9 -21.80 -17.01 16.05
CA LEU A 9 -22.15 -15.60 16.30
C LEU A 9 -21.05 -14.85 17.09
N ARG A 10 -20.23 -15.55 17.88
CA ARG A 10 -19.09 -14.94 18.60
C ARG A 10 -17.96 -14.51 17.66
N THR A 11 -17.87 -15.12 16.48
CA THR A 11 -16.84 -14.85 15.48
C THR A 11 -17.30 -13.88 14.38
N LEU A 12 -18.50 -13.28 14.49
CA LEU A 12 -19.03 -12.37 13.46
C LEU A 12 -18.19 -11.09 13.29
N HIS A 13 -17.56 -10.59 14.36
CA HIS A 13 -16.66 -9.43 14.29
C HIS A 13 -15.44 -9.69 13.41
N LEU A 14 -15.03 -10.95 13.30
CA LEU A 14 -13.93 -11.39 12.45
C LEU A 14 -14.33 -11.37 10.96
N ALA A 15 -15.62 -11.26 10.59
CA ALA A 15 -16.13 -11.23 9.20
C ALA A 15 -15.50 -10.16 8.31
N ASN A 16 -15.02 -9.09 8.94
CA ASN A 16 -14.34 -8.00 8.25
C ASN A 16 -12.84 -8.24 8.05
N TYR A 17 -12.25 -9.25 8.67
CA TYR A 17 -10.82 -9.56 8.52
C TYR A 17 -10.59 -10.30 7.22
N ARG A 18 -9.76 -9.68 6.37
CA ARG A 18 -9.44 -10.20 5.04
C ARG A 18 -7.93 -10.26 4.90
N SER A 19 -7.45 -11.32 4.24
CA SER A 19 -6.10 -11.27 3.70
C SER A 19 -6.10 -10.33 2.52
N HIS A 20 -5.32 -9.25 2.64
CA HIS A 20 -5.04 -8.35 1.53
C HIS A 20 -3.60 -8.53 1.03
N ARG A 21 -2.84 -9.47 1.62
CA ARG A 21 -1.51 -9.88 1.16
C ARG A 21 -1.58 -10.55 -0.21
N LYS A 22 -0.75 -10.09 -1.15
CA LYS A 22 -0.51 -10.77 -2.44
C LYS A 22 0.94 -11.22 -2.46
N ILE A 23 1.14 -12.52 -2.23
CA ILE A 23 2.45 -13.15 -2.28
C ILE A 23 2.40 -14.39 -3.15
N THR A 24 3.49 -14.68 -3.83
CA THR A 24 3.70 -15.94 -4.55
C THR A 24 5.09 -16.41 -4.23
N ILE A 25 5.22 -17.66 -3.76
CA ILE A 25 6.51 -18.28 -3.45
C ILE A 25 6.68 -19.49 -4.36
N ILE A 26 7.83 -19.59 -5.01
CA ILE A 26 8.21 -20.70 -5.90
C ILE A 26 9.40 -21.41 -5.24
N ASP A 27 9.19 -22.68 -4.90
CA ASP A 27 10.16 -23.59 -4.30
C ASP A 27 10.86 -23.08 -3.03
N GLY A 28 10.30 -22.07 -2.36
CA GLY A 28 10.95 -21.39 -1.23
C GLY A 28 12.15 -20.51 -1.61
N LYS A 29 12.45 -20.34 -2.91
CA LYS A 29 13.65 -19.62 -3.40
C LYS A 29 13.34 -18.27 -4.05
N VAL A 30 12.20 -18.18 -4.72
CA VAL A 30 11.77 -16.97 -5.44
C VAL A 30 10.43 -16.52 -4.88
N GLY A 31 10.37 -15.24 -4.51
CA GLY A 31 9.18 -14.61 -3.95
C GLY A 31 8.71 -13.44 -4.81
N PHE A 32 7.40 -13.28 -4.95
CA PHE A 32 6.77 -12.09 -5.51
C PHE A 32 5.89 -11.45 -4.46
N LEU A 33 5.89 -10.12 -4.43
CA LEU A 33 5.10 -9.30 -3.52
C LEU A 33 4.71 -7.97 -4.18
N GLY A 34 3.50 -7.48 -3.92
CA GLY A 34 3.12 -6.11 -4.27
C GLY A 34 1.61 -5.89 -4.26
N GLY A 35 1.13 -4.95 -5.09
CA GLY A 35 -0.29 -4.61 -5.17
C GLY A 35 -1.11 -5.52 -6.09
N MET A 36 -0.46 -6.19 -7.04
CA MET A 36 -1.12 -6.92 -8.13
C MET A 36 -1.82 -8.19 -7.63
N ASN A 37 -3.07 -8.38 -8.05
CA ASN A 37 -3.86 -9.59 -7.87
C ASN A 37 -3.73 -10.48 -9.12
N LEU A 38 -3.94 -11.79 -8.96
CA LEU A 38 -4.12 -12.70 -10.10
C LEU A 38 -5.59 -12.73 -10.52
N ASP A 39 -6.07 -11.63 -11.11
CA ASP A 39 -7.46 -11.45 -11.56
C ASP A 39 -7.53 -10.96 -13.01
N LYS A 40 -8.52 -11.45 -13.77
CA LYS A 40 -8.81 -11.02 -15.15
C LYS A 40 -9.12 -9.53 -15.23
N GLU A 41 -9.72 -8.94 -14.18
CA GLU A 41 -10.02 -7.50 -14.16
C GLU A 41 -8.77 -6.62 -14.30
N GLN A 42 -7.60 -7.11 -13.87
CA GLN A 42 -6.33 -6.38 -13.95
C GLN A 42 -5.66 -6.50 -15.32
N MET A 43 -6.19 -7.31 -16.23
CA MET A 43 -5.68 -7.37 -17.60
C MET A 43 -6.04 -6.08 -18.35
N PRO A 44 -5.08 -5.44 -19.04
CA PRO A 44 -5.34 -4.26 -19.85
C PRO A 44 -6.50 -4.49 -20.84
N GLY A 45 -7.47 -3.58 -20.85
CA GLY A 45 -8.63 -3.63 -21.73
C GLY A 45 -9.83 -4.42 -21.20
N VAL A 46 -9.74 -5.06 -20.02
CA VAL A 46 -10.89 -5.78 -19.42
C VAL A 46 -11.76 -4.84 -18.60
N ALA A 47 -11.28 -4.38 -17.43
CA ALA A 47 -12.01 -3.42 -16.59
C ALA A 47 -11.58 -1.97 -16.85
N TRP A 48 -10.32 -1.77 -17.23
CA TRP A 48 -9.70 -0.46 -17.49
C TRP A 48 -8.75 -0.55 -18.69
N PRO A 49 -8.52 0.56 -19.43
CA PRO A 49 -7.56 0.58 -20.53
C PRO A 49 -6.15 0.15 -20.10
N ARG A 50 -5.75 0.57 -18.89
CA ARG A 50 -4.50 0.18 -18.24
C ARG A 50 -4.75 -0.07 -16.76
N TRP A 51 -4.10 -1.10 -16.24
CA TRP A 51 -3.98 -1.35 -14.81
C TRP A 51 -2.52 -1.16 -14.42
N ARG A 52 -2.21 -0.06 -13.73
CA ARG A 52 -0.84 0.27 -13.34
C ARG A 52 -0.62 -0.14 -11.89
N ASP A 53 0.29 -1.09 -11.68
CA ASP A 53 0.64 -1.61 -10.36
C ASP A 53 2.16 -1.86 -10.30
N THR A 54 2.68 -2.16 -9.11
CA THR A 54 4.09 -2.45 -8.85
C THR A 54 4.21 -3.74 -8.04
N GLN A 55 5.07 -4.64 -8.50
CA GLN A 55 5.49 -5.83 -7.76
C GLN A 55 7.01 -5.89 -7.68
N VAL A 56 7.51 -6.49 -6.60
CA VAL A 56 8.92 -6.85 -6.43
C VAL A 56 9.09 -8.36 -6.59
N ARG A 57 10.16 -8.75 -7.27
CA ARG A 57 10.65 -10.13 -7.32
C ARG A 57 11.88 -10.25 -6.43
N ILE A 58 11.84 -11.14 -5.45
CA ILE A 58 12.88 -11.37 -4.46
C ILE A 58 13.48 -12.75 -4.68
N HIS A 59 14.80 -12.82 -4.71
CA HIS A 59 15.59 -14.05 -4.71
C HIS A 59 16.38 -14.09 -3.41
N GLY A 60 16.55 -15.26 -2.82
CA GLY A 60 17.31 -15.37 -1.56
C GLY A 60 16.45 -15.42 -0.31
N GLU A 61 17.08 -15.13 0.83
CA GLU A 61 16.49 -15.22 2.17
C GLU A 61 15.20 -14.39 2.34
N GLY A 62 15.03 -13.31 1.58
CA GLY A 62 13.78 -12.54 1.59
C GLY A 62 12.57 -13.35 1.11
N ALA A 63 12.75 -14.36 0.25
CA ALA A 63 11.69 -15.29 -0.14
C ALA A 63 11.27 -16.20 1.03
N LEU A 64 12.20 -16.56 1.92
CA LEU A 64 11.89 -17.34 3.13
C LEU A 64 11.00 -16.54 4.09
N ALA A 65 11.20 -15.22 4.21
CA ALA A 65 10.33 -14.39 5.02
C ALA A 65 8.88 -14.35 4.48
N LEU A 66 8.71 -14.34 3.15
CA LEU A 66 7.38 -14.49 2.54
C LEU A 66 6.80 -15.89 2.79
N GLN A 67 7.63 -16.94 2.74
CA GLN A 67 7.24 -18.31 3.05
C GLN A 67 6.75 -18.44 4.50
N ILE A 68 7.44 -17.82 5.47
CA ILE A 68 6.99 -17.76 6.89
C ILE A 68 5.63 -17.08 6.98
N ALA A 69 5.45 -15.93 6.33
CA ALA A 69 4.19 -15.20 6.34
C ALA A 69 3.02 -16.01 5.76
N PHE A 70 3.29 -16.81 4.71
CA PHE A 70 2.33 -17.74 4.13
C PHE A 70 1.99 -18.89 5.07
N LEU A 71 2.99 -19.56 5.65
CA LEU A 71 2.77 -20.70 6.55
C LEU A 71 2.04 -20.31 7.84
N ALA A 72 2.35 -19.12 8.39
CA ALA A 72 1.60 -18.56 9.50
C ALA A 72 0.13 -18.31 9.12
N ALA A 73 -0.12 -17.81 7.90
CA ALA A 73 -1.49 -17.65 7.39
C ALA A 73 -2.20 -19.00 7.22
N TRP A 74 -1.52 -19.98 6.65
CA TRP A 74 -2.02 -21.33 6.46
C TRP A 74 -2.45 -21.95 7.78
N TYR A 75 -1.59 -21.90 8.80
CA TYR A 75 -1.89 -22.44 10.12
C TYR A 75 -3.08 -21.70 10.76
N ASN A 76 -3.11 -20.37 10.71
CA ASN A 76 -4.22 -19.58 11.27
C ASN A 76 -5.57 -19.88 10.60
N THR A 77 -5.57 -20.19 9.30
CA THR A 77 -6.81 -20.49 8.56
C THR A 77 -7.23 -21.96 8.70
N THR A 78 -6.29 -22.91 8.71
CA THR A 78 -6.57 -24.35 8.63
C THR A 78 -6.40 -25.09 9.96
N ASN A 79 -5.78 -24.45 10.95
CA ASN A 79 -5.32 -25.05 12.21
C ASN A 79 -4.48 -26.33 11.99
N THR A 80 -3.78 -26.40 10.86
CA THR A 80 -3.00 -27.56 10.44
C THR A 80 -1.57 -27.13 10.13
N THR A 81 -0.58 -27.85 10.66
CA THR A 81 0.82 -27.71 10.26
C THR A 81 1.11 -28.59 9.06
N LEU A 82 1.96 -28.13 8.15
CA LEU A 82 2.48 -29.00 7.10
C LEU A 82 3.45 -30.02 7.74
N PRO A 83 3.41 -31.30 7.33
CA PRO A 83 4.46 -32.25 7.68
C PRO A 83 5.79 -31.77 7.10
N ASP A 84 6.90 -32.14 7.73
CA ASP A 84 8.26 -31.89 7.22
C ASP A 84 8.53 -30.42 6.88
N LEU A 85 8.18 -29.51 7.81
CA LEU A 85 8.25 -28.06 7.62
C LEU A 85 9.59 -27.56 7.04
N LEU A 86 10.71 -28.19 7.42
CA LEU A 86 12.05 -27.81 6.97
C LEU A 86 12.25 -28.00 5.47
N ASP A 87 11.51 -28.91 4.82
CA ASP A 87 11.59 -29.15 3.38
C ASP A 87 11.12 -27.93 2.56
N TYR A 88 10.34 -27.05 3.18
CA TYR A 88 9.86 -25.80 2.58
C TYR A 88 10.84 -24.62 2.74
N PHE A 89 11.97 -24.83 3.41
CA PHE A 89 12.99 -23.81 3.67
C PHE A 89 14.32 -24.23 3.04
N PRO A 90 14.46 -24.12 1.71
CA PRO A 90 15.69 -24.48 1.03
C PRO A 90 16.85 -23.62 1.52
N SER A 91 18.00 -24.26 1.66
CA SER A 91 19.28 -23.58 1.83
C SER A 91 19.55 -22.68 0.63
N HIS A 92 19.91 -21.43 0.90
CA HIS A 92 20.33 -20.47 -0.13
C HIS A 92 21.86 -20.54 -0.26
N GLU A 93 22.35 -21.65 -0.80
CA GLU A 93 23.79 -21.88 -0.99
C GLU A 93 24.25 -21.24 -2.31
N GLY A 94 25.25 -20.36 -2.22
CA GLY A 94 25.85 -19.73 -3.39
C GLY A 94 26.55 -18.41 -3.03
N VAL A 95 27.45 -17.98 -3.91
CA VAL A 95 27.95 -16.61 -3.88
C VAL A 95 26.82 -15.71 -4.38
N VAL A 96 26.41 -14.75 -3.55
CA VAL A 96 25.42 -13.75 -3.96
C VAL A 96 26.16 -12.66 -4.75
N ASP A 97 25.90 -12.57 -6.06
CA ASP A 97 26.55 -11.56 -6.91
C ASP A 97 26.18 -10.12 -6.49
N GLN A 98 24.98 -9.92 -5.94
CA GLN A 98 24.47 -8.65 -5.45
C GLN A 98 23.62 -8.83 -4.19
N PHE A 99 24.08 -8.27 -3.07
CA PHE A 99 23.36 -8.28 -1.80
C PHE A 99 22.52 -7.01 -1.66
N THR A 100 21.20 -7.17 -1.56
CA THR A 100 20.25 -6.09 -1.32
C THR A 100 19.56 -6.32 0.03
N PRO A 101 19.80 -5.48 1.06
CA PRO A 101 19.12 -5.63 2.34
C PRO A 101 17.62 -5.34 2.18
N VAL A 102 16.79 -6.32 2.55
CA VAL A 102 15.34 -6.19 2.53
C VAL A 102 14.73 -6.57 3.88
N GLN A 103 13.63 -5.93 4.23
CA GLN A 103 12.83 -6.27 5.40
C GLN A 103 11.38 -6.53 4.99
N ILE A 104 10.90 -7.74 5.26
CA ILE A 104 9.48 -8.07 5.12
C ILE A 104 8.76 -7.66 6.40
N THR A 105 7.80 -6.76 6.26
CA THR A 105 6.97 -6.26 7.36
C THR A 105 5.53 -6.67 7.13
N THR A 106 4.92 -7.33 8.11
CA THR A 106 3.50 -7.69 8.10
C THR A 106 2.73 -6.84 9.10
N SER A 107 1.43 -6.65 8.85
CA SER A 107 0.50 -6.12 9.84
C SER A 107 -0.84 -6.82 9.72
N GLY A 108 -1.60 -6.83 10.81
CA GLY A 108 -2.92 -7.43 10.86
C GLY A 108 -3.67 -6.97 12.12
N PRO A 109 -4.97 -7.27 12.22
CA PRO A 109 -5.80 -6.93 13.38
C PRO A 109 -5.35 -7.62 14.68
N ASP A 110 -4.57 -8.69 14.57
CA ASP A 110 -3.94 -9.45 15.65
C ASP A 110 -2.56 -8.89 16.06
N SER A 111 -2.03 -7.93 15.32
CA SER A 111 -0.72 -7.33 15.60
C SER A 111 -0.84 -6.33 16.75
N ARG A 112 -0.07 -6.54 17.83
CA ARG A 112 0.01 -5.59 18.97
C ARG A 112 0.42 -4.18 18.52
N TRP A 113 1.27 -4.11 17.50
CA TRP A 113 1.76 -2.87 16.92
C TRP A 113 1.37 -2.82 15.44
N HIS A 114 0.86 -1.68 14.99
CA HIS A 114 0.54 -1.45 13.58
C HIS A 114 1.83 -1.24 12.77
N GLY A 115 2.58 -2.31 12.52
CA GLY A 115 3.96 -2.27 12.01
C GLY A 115 4.11 -1.50 10.70
N ILE A 116 3.27 -1.77 9.69
CA ILE A 116 3.33 -1.07 8.40
C ILE A 116 2.92 0.40 8.54
N ARG A 117 1.94 0.72 9.39
CA ARG A 117 1.54 2.11 9.66
C ARG A 117 2.67 2.91 10.34
N GLN A 118 3.36 2.30 11.31
CA GLN A 118 4.54 2.90 11.96
C GLN A 118 5.70 3.08 10.97
N LEU A 119 5.92 2.11 10.08
CA LEU A 119 6.87 2.23 8.98
C LEU A 119 6.54 3.42 8.07
N TYR A 120 5.28 3.55 7.64
CA TYR A 120 4.84 4.67 6.79
C TYR A 120 5.07 6.02 7.49
N PHE A 121 4.64 6.13 8.74
CA PHE A 121 4.91 7.31 9.56
C PHE A 121 6.40 7.63 9.60
N TYR A 122 7.24 6.64 9.92
CA TYR A 122 8.69 6.79 10.02
C TYR A 122 9.32 7.28 8.71
N LEU A 123 8.97 6.67 7.58
CA LEU A 123 9.49 7.07 6.26
C LEU A 123 9.11 8.51 5.90
N ILE A 124 7.89 8.94 6.24
CA ILE A 124 7.43 10.31 5.95
C ILE A 124 8.18 11.33 6.80
N VAL A 125 8.23 11.14 8.12
CA VAL A 125 8.84 12.13 9.04
C VAL A 125 10.37 12.13 9.01
N SER A 126 10.99 11.05 8.53
CA SER A 126 12.45 10.93 8.45
C SER A 126 13.03 11.52 7.17
N ALA A 127 12.19 11.79 6.17
CA ALA A 127 12.61 12.34 4.89
C ALA A 127 13.30 13.70 5.06
N ARG A 128 14.23 14.00 4.15
CA ARG A 128 15.01 15.25 4.13
C ARG A 128 14.93 15.98 2.80
N LYS A 129 14.59 15.30 1.71
CA LYS A 129 14.52 15.85 0.36
C LYS A 129 13.15 15.65 -0.25
N HIS A 130 12.67 14.41 -0.30
CA HIS A 130 11.39 14.08 -0.91
C HIS A 130 10.76 12.81 -0.34
N VAL A 131 9.43 12.73 -0.46
CA VAL A 131 8.67 11.50 -0.24
C VAL A 131 7.68 11.34 -1.38
N TYR A 132 7.81 10.26 -2.13
CA TYR A 132 6.87 9.90 -3.20
C TYR A 132 5.99 8.73 -2.77
N ILE A 133 4.68 8.92 -2.85
CA ILE A 133 3.67 8.02 -2.31
C ILE A 133 2.73 7.58 -3.43
N GLN A 134 2.47 6.29 -3.51
CA GLN A 134 1.50 5.70 -4.44
C GLN A 134 0.48 4.91 -3.64
N SER A 135 -0.81 5.18 -3.84
CA SER A 135 -1.89 4.37 -3.26
C SER A 135 -3.17 4.48 -4.10
N PRO A 136 -3.94 3.40 -4.33
CA PRO A 136 -5.24 3.49 -5.02
C PRO A 136 -6.31 4.22 -4.21
N PHE A 137 -6.21 4.16 -2.89
CA PHE A 137 -7.16 4.74 -1.94
C PHE A 137 -6.41 5.60 -0.94
N PHE A 138 -7.04 6.69 -0.52
CA PHE A 138 -6.44 7.61 0.45
C PHE A 138 -7.46 8.06 1.48
N ILE A 139 -7.43 7.39 2.62
CA ILE A 139 -8.23 7.70 3.81
C ILE A 139 -7.29 7.51 5.01
N PRO A 140 -6.26 8.35 5.16
CA PRO A 140 -5.24 8.18 6.18
C PRO A 140 -5.85 8.33 7.59
N ASP A 141 -5.14 7.85 8.60
CA ASP A 141 -5.40 8.28 9.97
C ASP A 141 -4.76 9.66 10.22
N GLU A 142 -5.10 10.26 11.36
CA GLU A 142 -4.56 11.57 11.75
C GLU A 142 -3.03 11.56 11.84
N THR A 143 -2.42 10.43 12.22
CA THR A 143 -0.97 10.31 12.36
C THR A 143 -0.26 10.45 11.01
N ILE A 144 -0.74 9.75 9.98
CA ILE A 144 -0.17 9.84 8.63
C ILE A 144 -0.47 11.19 8.00
N LEU A 145 -1.69 11.71 8.20
CA LEU A 145 -2.08 13.03 7.70
C LEU A 145 -1.15 14.13 8.26
N GLU A 146 -0.96 14.18 9.58
CA GLU A 146 -0.07 15.14 10.23
C GLU A 146 1.39 14.95 9.85
N ALA A 147 1.85 13.71 9.66
CA ALA A 147 3.21 13.44 9.19
C ALA A 147 3.47 14.04 7.80
N MET A 148 2.52 13.86 6.87
CA MET A 148 2.64 14.41 5.52
C MET A 148 2.61 15.94 5.53
N LYS A 149 1.68 16.55 6.29
CA LYS A 149 1.62 18.01 6.47
C LYS A 149 2.93 18.55 7.06
N SER A 150 3.43 17.91 8.11
CA SER A 150 4.66 18.32 8.79
C SER A 150 5.89 18.24 7.87
N ALA A 151 6.00 17.18 7.07
CA ALA A 151 7.10 17.04 6.10
C ALA A 151 7.05 18.15 5.03
N ALA A 152 5.87 18.41 4.46
CA ALA A 152 5.71 19.46 3.45
C ALA A 152 5.99 20.87 4.02
N LEU A 153 5.47 21.18 5.21
CA LEU A 153 5.73 22.45 5.90
C LEU A 153 7.20 22.63 6.29
N ALA A 154 7.94 21.53 6.50
CA ALA A 154 9.39 21.55 6.71
C ALA A 154 10.20 21.75 5.41
N GLY A 155 9.55 21.86 4.25
CA GLY A 155 10.18 22.06 2.95
C GLY A 155 10.60 20.77 2.22
N VAL A 156 10.15 19.61 2.67
CA VAL A 156 10.34 18.34 1.96
C VAL A 156 9.37 18.28 0.77
N ASP A 157 9.83 17.81 -0.40
CA ASP A 157 8.98 17.60 -1.57
C ASP A 157 8.11 16.35 -1.39
N VAL A 158 6.90 16.53 -0.89
CA VAL A 158 5.94 15.44 -0.67
C VAL A 158 4.99 15.36 -1.87
N ARG A 159 4.99 14.23 -2.57
CA ARG A 159 4.12 13.98 -3.72
C ARG A 159 3.37 12.68 -3.58
N MET A 160 2.12 12.68 -4.01
CA MET A 160 1.27 11.49 -3.99
C MET A 160 0.57 11.27 -5.33
N ILE A 161 0.58 10.03 -5.84
CA ILE A 161 -0.30 9.60 -6.95
C ILE A 161 -1.44 8.76 -6.38
N CYS A 162 -2.67 9.08 -6.77
CA CYS A 162 -3.87 8.35 -6.39
C CYS A 162 -4.75 8.02 -7.60
N THR A 163 -5.53 6.95 -7.48
CA THR A 163 -6.65 6.72 -8.40
C THR A 163 -7.76 7.73 -8.12
N PRO A 164 -8.31 8.42 -9.14
CA PRO A 164 -9.38 9.41 -8.94
C PRO A 164 -10.77 8.81 -8.74
N ARG A 165 -11.01 7.57 -9.18
CA ARG A 165 -12.33 6.93 -9.14
C ARG A 165 -12.28 5.42 -9.19
N GLY A 166 -13.28 4.79 -8.58
CA GLY A 166 -13.48 3.34 -8.62
C GLY A 166 -14.39 2.89 -9.75
N HIS A 167 -14.50 1.56 -9.92
CA HIS A 167 -15.44 0.97 -10.88
C HIS A 167 -16.90 1.02 -10.39
N LYS A 168 -17.16 0.63 -9.12
CA LYS A 168 -18.52 0.53 -8.55
C LYS A 168 -18.80 1.55 -7.46
N TYR A 169 -17.81 1.82 -6.60
CA TYR A 169 -17.98 2.67 -5.43
C TYR A 169 -17.16 3.94 -5.57
N GLN A 170 -17.82 5.10 -5.47
CA GLN A 170 -17.17 6.41 -5.52
C GLN A 170 -16.95 7.02 -4.14
N ILE A 171 -17.58 6.48 -3.09
CA ILE A 171 -17.55 7.02 -1.74
C ILE A 171 -16.11 7.22 -1.22
N PRO A 172 -15.18 6.23 -1.32
CA PRO A 172 -13.82 6.41 -0.83
C PRO A 172 -13.06 7.53 -1.56
N TYR A 173 -13.29 7.67 -2.86
CA TYR A 173 -12.61 8.66 -3.70
C TYR A 173 -13.12 10.08 -3.42
N ARG A 174 -14.42 10.22 -3.16
CA ARG A 174 -15.00 11.49 -2.74
C ARG A 174 -14.59 11.88 -1.31
N ALA A 175 -14.48 10.92 -0.40
CA ALA A 175 -13.92 11.16 0.92
C ALA A 175 -12.45 11.61 0.83
N ALA A 176 -11.66 11.00 -0.06
CA ALA A 176 -10.25 11.34 -0.30
C ALA A 176 -10.04 12.82 -0.65
N ASN A 177 -10.94 13.44 -1.42
CA ASN A 177 -10.87 14.87 -1.76
C ASN A 177 -10.76 15.79 -0.54
N THR A 178 -11.42 15.44 0.57
CA THR A 178 -11.36 16.24 1.81
C THR A 178 -9.97 16.23 2.43
N TYR A 179 -9.29 15.07 2.39
CA TYR A 179 -7.90 14.95 2.86
C TYR A 179 -6.93 15.59 1.87
N PHE A 180 -7.21 15.51 0.56
CA PHE A 180 -6.43 16.17 -0.46
C PHE A 180 -6.43 17.69 -0.30
N GLN A 181 -7.56 18.28 0.06
CA GLN A 181 -7.63 19.70 0.37
C GLN A 181 -6.66 20.07 1.50
N GLU A 182 -6.74 19.42 2.66
CA GLU A 182 -5.89 19.71 3.81
C GLU A 182 -4.39 19.54 3.50
N LEU A 183 -4.05 18.51 2.74
CA LEU A 183 -2.66 18.23 2.34
C LEU A 183 -2.14 19.24 1.33
N ALA A 184 -2.95 19.60 0.33
CA ALA A 184 -2.58 20.61 -0.67
C ALA A 184 -2.38 21.98 -0.03
N GLU A 185 -3.21 22.35 0.96
CA GLU A 185 -3.03 23.57 1.77
C GLU A 185 -1.69 23.58 2.52
N ALA A 186 -1.21 22.42 2.97
CA ALA A 186 0.10 22.27 3.62
C ALA A 186 1.29 22.17 2.64
N GLY A 187 1.04 22.17 1.33
CA GLY A 187 2.09 22.12 0.28
C GLY A 187 2.39 20.73 -0.28
N VAL A 188 1.62 19.70 0.09
CA VAL A 188 1.73 18.37 -0.54
C VAL A 188 1.13 18.41 -1.94
N ARG A 189 1.85 17.85 -2.91
CA ARG A 189 1.37 17.78 -4.31
C ARG A 189 0.68 16.46 -4.59
N ILE A 190 -0.58 16.52 -5.00
CA ILE A 190 -1.40 15.32 -5.23
C ILE A 190 -1.69 15.20 -6.72
N PHE A 191 -1.55 14.00 -7.25
CA PHE A 191 -1.67 13.69 -8.67
C PHE A 191 -2.72 12.60 -8.86
N LEU A 192 -3.68 12.87 -9.75
CA LEU A 192 -4.77 11.97 -10.09
C LEU A 192 -4.44 11.27 -11.41
N TYR A 193 -4.31 9.95 -11.37
CA TYR A 193 -3.91 9.15 -12.52
C TYR A 193 -5.02 9.03 -13.56
N ASN A 194 -4.73 9.38 -14.82
CA ASN A 194 -5.69 9.39 -15.93
C ASN A 194 -5.56 8.17 -16.85
N GLY A 195 -4.45 7.43 -16.80
CA GLY A 195 -4.17 6.32 -17.72
C GLY A 195 -5.07 5.09 -17.55
N GLY A 196 -5.90 5.03 -16.51
CA GLY A 196 -6.72 3.87 -16.17
C GLY A 196 -6.87 3.71 -14.66
N TYR A 197 -6.64 2.51 -14.14
CA TYR A 197 -6.66 2.25 -12.70
C TYR A 197 -5.25 2.17 -12.13
N TYR A 198 -4.99 2.93 -11.07
CA TYR A 198 -3.68 3.03 -10.43
C TYR A 198 -3.69 2.31 -9.08
N HIS A 199 -3.02 1.17 -9.01
CA HIS A 199 -3.12 0.23 -7.90
C HIS A 199 -1.79 -0.05 -7.20
N ALA A 200 -0.73 0.69 -7.52
CA ALA A 200 0.53 0.60 -6.78
C ALA A 200 0.33 1.05 -5.31
N LYS A 201 1.02 0.38 -4.38
CA LYS A 201 1.14 0.80 -2.98
C LYS A 201 2.62 0.90 -2.62
N THR A 202 3.16 2.10 -2.73
CA THR A 202 4.59 2.33 -2.50
C THR A 202 4.84 3.63 -1.76
N ILE A 203 5.97 3.68 -1.05
CA ILE A 203 6.55 4.91 -0.53
C ILE A 203 8.03 4.89 -0.86
N ASN A 204 8.55 5.99 -1.38
CA ASN A 204 9.96 6.23 -1.63
C ASN A 204 10.41 7.42 -0.80
N MET A 205 11.43 7.23 0.04
CA MET A 205 12.01 8.27 0.88
C MET A 205 13.41 8.62 0.37
N ASP A 206 13.58 9.86 -0.08
CA ASP A 206 14.86 10.46 -0.51
C ASP A 206 15.62 9.67 -1.59
N SER A 207 14.96 8.76 -2.31
CA SER A 207 15.60 7.78 -3.21
C SER A 207 16.70 6.96 -2.50
N GLN A 208 16.54 6.71 -1.20
CA GLN A 208 17.46 5.89 -0.39
C GLN A 208 16.81 4.62 0.15
N VAL A 209 15.53 4.72 0.54
CA VAL A 209 14.75 3.60 1.06
C VAL A 209 13.38 3.65 0.41
N CYS A 210 12.89 2.50 -0.03
CA CYS A 210 11.53 2.38 -0.51
C CYS A 210 10.80 1.19 0.08
N THR A 211 9.48 1.25 0.06
CA THR A 211 8.61 0.13 0.42
C THR A 211 7.64 -0.14 -0.71
N ILE A 212 7.45 -1.42 -1.03
CA ILE A 212 6.48 -1.92 -2.01
C ILE A 212 5.67 -3.03 -1.32
N GLY A 213 4.35 -3.02 -1.45
CA GLY A 213 3.55 -4.06 -0.83
C GLY A 213 2.07 -4.00 -1.15
N SER A 214 1.27 -4.55 -0.23
CA SER A 214 -0.18 -4.64 -0.36
C SER A 214 -0.94 -3.52 0.36
N CYS A 215 -0.32 -2.89 1.36
CA CYS A 215 -0.99 -1.96 2.26
C CYS A 215 -1.30 -0.61 1.59
N ASN A 216 -2.58 -0.30 1.40
CA ASN A 216 -3.00 1.01 0.95
C ASN A 216 -2.79 2.06 2.05
N MET A 217 -2.83 3.34 1.68
CA MET A 217 -2.92 4.44 2.64
C MET A 217 -4.36 4.69 3.14
N ASP A 218 -4.95 3.69 3.79
CA ASP A 218 -6.27 3.79 4.41
C ASP A 218 -6.34 3.15 5.80
N VAL A 219 -7.22 3.70 6.66
CA VAL A 219 -7.43 3.23 8.03
C VAL A 219 -7.77 1.74 8.12
N ARG A 220 -8.46 1.20 7.12
CA ARG A 220 -8.80 -0.22 7.07
C ARG A 220 -7.56 -1.10 6.87
N SER A 221 -6.66 -0.70 5.98
CA SER A 221 -5.40 -1.40 5.72
C SER A 221 -4.47 -1.36 6.93
N TYR A 222 -4.51 -0.28 7.72
CA TYR A 222 -3.72 -0.17 8.94
C TYR A 222 -4.23 -1.04 10.10
N ASN A 223 -5.55 -1.26 10.19
CA ASN A 223 -6.18 -1.77 11.42
C ASN A 223 -6.89 -3.13 11.26
N VAL A 224 -7.41 -3.45 10.07
CA VAL A 224 -8.38 -4.54 9.89
C VAL A 224 -7.90 -5.59 8.89
N ASN A 225 -7.17 -5.17 7.85
CA ASN A 225 -6.65 -6.09 6.85
C ASN A 225 -5.33 -6.70 7.31
N TYR A 226 -5.09 -7.95 6.92
CA TYR A 226 -3.75 -8.50 6.93
C TYR A 226 -3.00 -7.98 5.70
N GLU A 227 -1.87 -7.34 5.93
CA GLU A 227 -1.06 -6.65 4.94
C GLU A 227 0.40 -7.10 5.02
N ILE A 228 1.15 -6.87 3.95
CA ILE A 228 2.56 -7.20 3.85
C ILE A 228 3.28 -6.24 2.90
N ASN A 229 4.43 -5.75 3.33
CA ASN A 229 5.30 -4.86 2.58
C ASN A 229 6.76 -5.37 2.62
N CYS A 230 7.50 -5.10 1.55
CA CYS A 230 8.95 -5.26 1.51
C CYS A 230 9.57 -3.86 1.53
N VAL A 231 10.41 -3.61 2.54
CA VAL A 231 11.27 -2.43 2.61
C VAL A 231 12.60 -2.80 1.98
N ILE A 232 13.08 -1.95 1.09
CA ILE A 232 14.32 -2.11 0.36
C ILE A 232 15.26 -0.99 0.80
N TYR A 233 16.39 -1.37 1.41
CA TYR A 233 17.43 -0.44 1.88
C TYR A 233 18.56 -0.36 0.87
N ASP A 234 18.20 0.05 -0.34
CA ASP A 234 19.12 0.14 -1.47
C ASP A 234 18.83 1.39 -2.29
N LYS A 235 19.88 2.16 -2.53
CA LYS A 235 19.79 3.45 -3.21
C LYS A 235 19.42 3.27 -4.69
N GLU A 236 20.04 2.34 -5.40
CA GLU A 236 19.81 2.14 -6.83
C GLU A 236 18.37 1.70 -7.09
N LYS A 237 17.87 0.73 -6.32
CA LYS A 237 16.47 0.28 -6.39
C LYS A 237 15.48 1.36 -5.97
N SER A 238 15.86 2.21 -5.01
CA SER A 238 15.04 3.37 -4.62
C SER A 238 15.04 4.45 -5.70
N GLU A 239 16.15 4.69 -6.40
CA GLU A 239 16.20 5.61 -7.54
C GLU A 239 15.37 5.09 -8.72
N GLU A 240 15.40 3.78 -9.00
CA GLU A 240 14.55 3.11 -10.00
C GLU A 240 13.06 3.35 -9.71
N LEU A 241 12.61 3.08 -8.47
CA LEU A 241 11.21 3.30 -8.10
C LEU A 241 10.82 4.80 -8.13
N ALA A 242 11.75 5.69 -7.77
CA ALA A 242 11.50 7.14 -7.87
C ALA A 242 11.38 7.59 -9.33
N ALA A 243 12.18 7.03 -10.24
CA ALA A 243 12.08 7.29 -11.67
C ALA A 243 10.74 6.80 -12.24
N ASP A 244 10.29 5.61 -11.84
CA ASP A 244 8.97 5.07 -12.19
C ASP A 244 7.83 5.99 -11.73
N PHE A 245 7.91 6.50 -10.50
CA PHE A 245 6.95 7.49 -9.98
C PHE A 245 6.90 8.74 -10.85
N LEU A 246 8.06 9.31 -11.19
CA LEU A 246 8.15 10.51 -12.02
C LEU A 246 7.65 10.25 -13.45
N ALA A 247 7.88 9.06 -14.00
CA ALA A 247 7.36 8.67 -15.29
C ALA A 247 5.82 8.57 -15.29
N ASP A 248 5.23 8.03 -14.22
CA ASP A 248 3.78 7.94 -14.04
C ASP A 248 3.11 9.32 -13.94
N LEU A 249 3.83 10.39 -13.54
CA LEU A 249 3.30 11.75 -13.52
C LEU A 249 2.89 12.26 -14.92
N ASN A 250 3.48 11.73 -15.99
CA ASN A 250 3.10 12.11 -17.36
C ASN A 250 1.64 11.72 -17.70
N ASP A 251 1.11 10.72 -17.01
CA ASP A 251 -0.26 10.24 -17.17
C ASP A 251 -1.21 10.80 -16.08
N CYS A 252 -0.79 11.84 -15.35
CA CYS A 252 -1.54 12.39 -14.21
C CYS A 252 -2.00 13.84 -14.43
N THR A 253 -3.06 14.22 -13.71
CA THR A 253 -3.48 15.61 -13.52
C THR A 253 -3.24 15.99 -12.06
N GLU A 254 -2.56 17.10 -11.81
CA GLU A 254 -2.37 17.60 -10.44
C GLU A 254 -3.72 18.07 -9.85
N PHE A 255 -3.99 17.71 -8.61
CA PHE A 255 -5.18 18.13 -7.87
C PHE A 255 -5.14 19.64 -7.70
N ASN A 256 -6.17 20.31 -8.22
CA ASN A 256 -6.24 21.76 -8.19
C ASN A 256 -7.04 22.22 -6.95
N LEU A 257 -6.32 22.69 -5.93
CA LEU A 257 -6.90 23.21 -4.70
C LEU A 257 -7.85 24.38 -4.93
N GLU A 258 -7.49 25.32 -5.81
CA GLU A 258 -8.33 26.49 -6.11
C GLU A 258 -9.65 26.06 -6.77
N ALA A 259 -9.58 25.16 -7.75
CA ALA A 259 -10.77 24.62 -8.39
C ALA A 259 -11.65 23.85 -7.41
N TYR A 260 -11.05 23.10 -6.47
CA TYR A 260 -11.80 22.40 -5.42
C TYR A 260 -12.51 23.38 -4.48
N ASN A 261 -11.82 24.43 -4.03
CA ASN A 261 -12.38 25.44 -3.15
C ASN A 261 -13.48 26.28 -3.83
N ASN A 262 -13.38 26.47 -5.14
CA ASN A 262 -14.37 27.18 -5.95
C ASN A 262 -15.51 26.28 -6.47
N SER A 263 -15.50 24.97 -6.19
CA SER A 263 -16.57 24.05 -6.57
C SER A 263 -17.90 24.37 -5.86
N SER A 264 -18.97 23.62 -6.18
CA SER A 264 -20.25 23.79 -5.48
C SER A 264 -20.10 23.46 -3.99
N ALA A 265 -20.66 24.31 -3.13
CA ALA A 265 -20.71 24.04 -1.68
C ALA A 265 -21.44 22.72 -1.36
N TRP A 266 -22.41 22.34 -2.18
CA TRP A 266 -23.11 21.05 -2.05
C TRP A 266 -22.23 19.86 -2.40
N ASP A 267 -21.33 20.01 -3.37
CA ASP A 267 -20.39 18.95 -3.73
C ASP A 267 -19.37 18.73 -2.60
N ARG A 268 -18.79 19.80 -2.06
CA ARG A 268 -17.89 19.71 -0.89
C ARG A 268 -18.59 19.20 0.37
N PHE A 269 -19.85 19.58 0.57
CA PHE A 269 -20.67 19.03 1.65
C PHE A 269 -20.86 17.51 1.49
N GLY A 270 -21.16 17.05 0.27
CA GLY A 270 -21.25 15.62 -0.04
C GLY A 270 -19.94 14.86 0.23
N ASP A 271 -18.80 15.43 -0.17
CA ASP A 271 -17.47 14.86 0.14
C ASP A 271 -17.24 14.74 1.66
N SER A 272 -17.62 15.78 2.42
CA SER A 272 -17.53 15.80 3.88
C SER A 272 -18.44 14.75 4.55
N VAL A 273 -19.65 14.55 4.02
CA VAL A 273 -20.56 13.48 4.48
C VAL A 273 -19.93 12.11 4.22
N PHE A 274 -19.29 11.90 3.07
CA PHE A 274 -18.59 10.64 2.79
C PHE A 274 -17.37 10.43 3.69
N ARG A 275 -16.69 11.50 4.12
CA ARG A 275 -15.62 11.41 5.13
C ARG A 275 -16.12 10.82 6.45
N LEU A 276 -17.38 11.02 6.85
CA LEU A 276 -17.93 10.41 8.06
C LEU A 276 -17.94 8.87 8.00
N ALA A 277 -17.96 8.30 6.79
CA ALA A 277 -17.86 6.86 6.60
C ALA A 277 -16.41 6.34 6.65
N SER A 278 -15.40 7.21 6.74
CA SER A 278 -13.97 6.84 6.73
C SER A 278 -13.61 5.69 7.69
N PRO A 279 -14.11 5.61 8.93
CA PRO A 279 -13.77 4.50 9.83
C PRO A 279 -14.24 3.12 9.33
N LEU A 280 -15.17 3.07 8.36
CA LEU A 280 -15.76 1.86 7.81
C LEU A 280 -15.19 1.48 6.43
N LEU A 281 -14.50 2.41 5.76
CA LEU A 281 -13.95 2.28 4.41
C LEU A 281 -12.50 1.77 4.47
#